data_AF-A0A4U9H956-F1
#
_entry.id   AF-A0A4U9H956-F1
#
_cell.length_a   1.000
_cell.length_b   1.000
_cell.length_c   1.000
_cell.angle_alpha   90.00
_cell.angle_beta   90.00
_cell.angle_gamma   90.00
#
_symmetry.space_group_name_H-M   'P 1'
#
loop_
_entity.id
_entity.type
_entity.pdbx_description
1 polymer ?
#
loop_
_entity_poly.entity_id
_entity_poly.type
_entity_poly.pdbx_seq_one_letter_code
_entity_poly.pdbx_strand_id
1 'polypeptide(L)'
;MPAEQKHHRTLMILRPKGMVRFRRIVQETITYIMIMTKNEALKKKIALQKTKVFLRKINGVSNVEVIDVDVLDLVAYRAKQKEIFSYDSDLEPIADFSLDNSNDAIVQWQSDCLKSVIGKSLLFEINDYFFVRLKLFNVFDFLVSLYLENGNRDLVVFIESPSQMLAFNEEEYAIYFYDKLI
;
A
#
# COMPACT_ATOMS: atom_id res chain seq x y z
N MET A 1 46.87 6.16 -50.59
CA MET A 1 45.83 5.12 -50.53
C MET A 1 45.58 4.78 -49.07
N PRO A 2 44.34 4.89 -48.57
CA PRO A 2 43.86 4.02 -47.50
C PRO A 2 42.64 3.21 -47.96
N ALA A 3 42.62 1.94 -47.59
CA ALA A 3 41.56 0.99 -47.94
C ALA A 3 40.31 1.25 -47.09
N GLU A 4 39.18 1.51 -47.75
CA GLU A 4 37.86 1.57 -47.13
C GLU A 4 37.47 0.18 -46.59
N GLN A 5 37.37 0.05 -45.25
CA GLN A 5 36.72 -1.08 -44.62
C GLN A 5 35.21 -1.01 -44.88
N LYS A 6 34.72 -1.80 -45.83
CA LYS A 6 33.29 -2.01 -46.06
C LYS A 6 32.68 -2.77 -44.88
N HIS A 7 32.07 -2.05 -43.94
CA HIS A 7 31.16 -2.62 -42.96
C HIS A 7 30.02 -3.37 -43.69
N HIS A 8 30.07 -4.70 -43.69
CA HIS A 8 28.95 -5.53 -44.10
C HIS A 8 27.80 -5.32 -43.12
N ARG A 9 26.85 -4.44 -43.47
CA ARG A 9 25.52 -4.44 -42.86
C ARG A 9 24.80 -5.70 -43.33
N THR A 10 24.82 -6.74 -42.51
CA THR A 10 23.98 -7.92 -42.72
C THR A 10 22.53 -7.50 -42.55
N LEU A 11 21.85 -7.22 -43.67
CA LEU A 11 20.41 -7.01 -43.71
C LEU A 11 19.74 -8.37 -43.47
N MET A 12 19.26 -8.58 -42.25
CA MET A 12 18.61 -9.83 -41.87
C MET A 12 17.19 -9.86 -42.45
N ILE A 13 17.06 -10.38 -43.68
CA ILE A 13 15.77 -10.58 -44.33
C ILE A 13 15.13 -11.85 -43.73
N LEU A 14 14.09 -11.69 -42.91
CA LEU A 14 13.31 -12.81 -42.39
C LEU A 14 12.69 -13.57 -43.58
N ARG A 15 13.05 -14.84 -43.75
CA ARG A 15 12.42 -15.71 -44.76
C ARG A 15 10.91 -15.80 -44.48
N PRO A 16 10.04 -16.00 -45.49
CA PRO A 16 8.59 -16.01 -45.31
C PRO A 16 8.08 -16.89 -44.15
N LYS A 17 8.65 -18.09 -43.97
CA LYS A 17 8.35 -18.97 -42.82
C LYS A 17 8.73 -18.35 -41.46
N GLY A 18 9.82 -17.60 -41.40
CA GLY A 18 10.25 -16.84 -40.22
C GLY A 18 9.36 -15.63 -39.94
N MET A 19 8.86 -14.94 -40.97
CA MET A 19 7.90 -13.85 -40.81
C MET A 19 6.55 -14.33 -40.24
N VAL A 20 6.05 -15.49 -40.70
CA VAL A 20 4.81 -16.09 -40.18
C VAL A 20 4.98 -16.47 -38.70
N ARG A 21 6.11 -17.08 -38.35
CA ARG A 21 6.41 -17.46 -36.96
C ARG A 21 6.56 -16.23 -36.05
N PHE A 22 7.24 -15.19 -36.53
CA PHE A 22 7.38 -13.93 -35.80
C PHE A 22 6.04 -13.22 -35.58
N ARG A 23 5.20 -13.11 -36.62
CA ARG A 23 3.84 -12.55 -36.49
C ARG A 23 3.00 -13.32 -35.47
N ARG A 24 3.06 -14.65 -35.50
CA ARG A 24 2.33 -15.50 -34.56
C ARG A 24 2.80 -15.28 -33.12
N ILE A 25 4.11 -15.24 -32.87
CA ILE A 25 4.67 -14.96 -31.54
C ILE A 25 4.23 -13.58 -31.06
N VAL A 26 4.36 -12.54 -31.89
CA VAL A 26 3.94 -11.19 -31.54
C VAL A 26 2.45 -11.14 -31.21
N GLN A 27 1.60 -11.83 -31.98
CA GLN A 27 0.15 -11.86 -31.75
C GLN A 27 -0.22 -12.63 -30.48
N GLU A 28 0.45 -13.75 -30.18
CA GLU A 28 0.29 -14.50 -28.93
C GLU A 28 0.75 -13.66 -27.73
N THR A 29 1.88 -12.95 -27.83
CA THR A 29 2.38 -12.03 -26.79
C THR A 29 1.41 -10.86 -26.56
N ILE A 30 0.92 -10.21 -27.62
CA ILE A 30 -0.07 -9.13 -27.51
C ILE A 30 -1.35 -9.64 -26.86
N THR A 31 -1.82 -10.84 -27.24
CA THR A 31 -3.03 -11.44 -26.68
C THR A 31 -2.84 -11.74 -25.19
N TYR A 32 -1.70 -12.29 -24.80
CA TYR A 32 -1.36 -12.54 -23.40
C TYR A 32 -1.30 -11.24 -22.59
N ILE A 33 -0.61 -10.20 -23.09
CA ILE A 33 -0.55 -8.88 -22.46
C ILE A 33 -1.96 -8.28 -22.31
N MET A 34 -2.82 -8.40 -23.33
CA MET A 34 -4.22 -7.96 -23.27
C MET A 34 -5.04 -8.72 -22.22
N ILE A 35 -4.85 -10.04 -22.11
CA ILE A 35 -5.56 -10.85 -21.10
C ILE A 35 -5.10 -10.44 -19.69
N MET A 36 -3.79 -10.28 -19.50
CA MET A 36 -3.22 -9.85 -18.21
C MET A 36 -3.70 -8.46 -17.82
N THR A 37 -3.65 -7.48 -18.72
CA THR A 37 -4.14 -6.12 -18.45
C THR A 37 -5.66 -6.07 -18.19
N LYS A 38 -6.47 -6.88 -18.90
CA LYS A 38 -7.91 -7.00 -18.59
C LYS A 38 -8.15 -7.61 -17.21
N ASN A 39 -7.35 -8.60 -16.81
CA ASN A 39 -7.43 -9.23 -15.50
C ASN A 39 -7.08 -8.23 -14.39
N GLU A 40 -5.98 -7.48 -14.55
CA GLU A 40 -5.58 -6.43 -13.60
C GLU A 40 -6.63 -5.31 -13.48
N ALA A 41 -7.18 -4.84 -14.61
CA ALA A 41 -8.26 -3.85 -14.58
C ALA A 41 -9.52 -4.39 -13.87
N LEU A 42 -9.82 -5.68 -14.00
CA LEU A 42 -10.93 -6.32 -13.29
C LEU A 42 -10.64 -6.45 -11.78
N LYS A 43 -9.43 -6.88 -11.40
CA LYS A 43 -9.00 -6.94 -9.99
C LYS A 43 -9.09 -5.58 -9.33
N LYS A 44 -8.56 -4.53 -9.98
CA LYS A 44 -8.63 -3.14 -9.50
C LYS A 44 -10.08 -2.67 -9.30
N LYS A 45 -10.99 -3.00 -10.23
CA LYS A 45 -12.43 -2.70 -10.07
C LYS A 45 -13.05 -3.43 -8.88
N ILE A 46 -12.72 -4.70 -8.68
CA ILE A 46 -13.21 -5.49 -7.53
C ILE A 46 -12.66 -4.91 -6.23
N ALA A 47 -11.37 -4.58 -6.17
CA ALA A 47 -10.72 -3.96 -5.02
C ALA A 47 -11.37 -2.63 -4.66
N LEU A 48 -11.72 -1.80 -5.65
CA LEU A 48 -12.42 -0.54 -5.43
C LEU A 48 -13.80 -0.74 -4.80
N GLN A 49 -14.56 -1.73 -5.28
CA GLN A 49 -15.89 -2.03 -4.70
C GLN A 49 -15.76 -2.53 -3.26
N LYS A 50 -14.80 -3.41 -2.98
CA LYS A 50 -14.51 -3.88 -1.61
C LYS A 50 -14.09 -2.73 -0.70
N THR A 51 -13.21 -1.84 -1.18
CA THR A 51 -12.78 -0.63 -0.48
C THR A 51 -13.98 0.24 -0.12
N LYS A 52 -14.88 0.51 -1.07
CA LYS A 52 -16.09 1.30 -0.81
C LYS A 52 -17.03 0.65 0.20
N VAL A 53 -17.16 -0.68 0.19
CA VAL A 53 -17.98 -1.40 1.17
C VAL A 53 -17.36 -1.33 2.55
N PHE A 54 -16.04 -1.57 2.65
CA PHE A 54 -15.28 -1.43 3.89
C PHE A 54 -15.45 -0.03 4.50
N LEU A 55 -15.23 1.03 3.70
CA LEU A 55 -15.29 2.41 4.18
C LEU A 55 -16.67 2.84 4.67
N ARG A 56 -17.75 2.17 4.26
CA ARG A 56 -19.11 2.44 4.79
C ARG A 56 -19.32 1.90 6.21
N LYS A 57 -18.45 0.99 6.65
CA LYS A 57 -18.51 0.38 7.97
C LYS A 57 -17.54 1.03 8.97
N ILE A 58 -16.59 1.81 8.44
CA ILE A 58 -15.63 2.55 9.26
C ILE A 58 -16.31 3.80 9.83
N ASN A 59 -16.26 3.93 11.15
CA ASN A 59 -16.83 5.05 11.90
C ASN A 59 -15.75 6.03 12.35
N GLY A 60 -16.15 7.17 12.89
CA GLY A 60 -15.20 8.14 13.48
C GLY A 60 -14.33 8.91 12.48
N VAL A 61 -14.63 8.80 11.17
CA VAL A 61 -13.86 9.42 10.07
C VAL A 61 -14.69 10.37 9.22
N SER A 62 -14.05 11.40 8.69
CA SER A 62 -14.63 12.36 7.74
C SER A 62 -13.69 12.60 6.55
N ASN A 63 -14.18 13.31 5.53
CA ASN A 63 -13.42 13.67 4.33
C ASN A 63 -12.73 12.48 3.64
N VAL A 64 -13.46 11.37 3.52
CA VAL A 64 -12.94 10.12 2.96
C VAL A 64 -12.79 10.23 1.44
N GLU A 65 -11.58 10.00 0.95
CA GLU A 65 -11.20 9.98 -0.46
C GLU A 65 -10.41 8.71 -0.77
N VAL A 66 -10.77 8.00 -1.84
CA VAL A 66 -10.02 6.83 -2.32
C VAL A 66 -9.07 7.28 -3.41
N ILE A 67 -7.77 7.02 -3.22
CA ILE A 67 -6.69 7.49 -4.09
C ILE A 67 -6.00 6.28 -4.69
N ASP A 68 -5.69 6.36 -5.97
CA ASP A 68 -4.93 5.34 -6.68
C ASP A 68 -3.45 5.38 -6.23
N VAL A 69 -2.85 4.22 -5.97
CA VAL A 69 -1.44 4.10 -5.55
C VAL A 69 -0.51 4.78 -6.55
N ASP A 70 -0.83 4.69 -7.85
CA ASP A 70 -0.01 5.22 -8.94
C ASP A 70 0.09 6.76 -8.95
N VAL A 71 -0.74 7.46 -8.15
CA VAL A 71 -0.81 8.93 -8.10
C VAL A 71 0.03 9.51 -6.96
N LEU A 72 0.45 8.69 -5.99
CA LEU A 72 1.19 9.14 -4.80
C LEU A 72 2.67 8.75 -4.88
N ASP A 73 3.56 9.68 -4.55
CA ASP A 73 4.98 9.36 -4.30
C ASP A 73 5.14 8.90 -2.85
N LEU A 74 5.21 7.58 -2.66
CA LEU A 74 5.26 6.94 -1.35
C LEU A 74 6.59 6.23 -1.09
N VAL A 75 7.64 6.54 -1.86
CA VAL A 75 8.93 5.85 -1.73
C VAL A 75 9.47 5.93 -0.31
N ALA A 76 9.47 7.13 0.28
CA ALA A 76 9.97 7.34 1.64
C ALA A 76 9.08 6.66 2.70
N TYR A 77 7.76 6.74 2.54
CA TYR A 77 6.79 6.07 3.42
C TYR A 77 6.95 4.55 3.41
N ARG A 78 7.06 3.93 2.23
CA ARG A 78 7.26 2.48 2.08
C ARG A 78 8.62 2.03 2.61
N ALA A 79 9.66 2.83 2.41
CA ALA A 79 10.98 2.55 2.98
C ALA A 79 10.91 2.54 4.52
N LYS A 80 10.25 3.54 5.13
CA LYS A 80 10.08 3.61 6.58
C LYS A 80 9.20 2.48 7.11
N GLN A 81 8.10 2.16 6.45
CA GLN A 81 7.25 1.02 6.80
C GLN A 81 8.04 -0.28 6.80
N LYS A 82 8.81 -0.55 5.74
CA LYS A 82 9.68 -1.73 5.67
C LYS A 82 10.69 -1.77 6.81
N GLU A 83 11.25 -0.64 7.21
CA GLU A 83 12.16 -0.53 8.35
C GLU A 83 11.48 -0.98 9.66
N ILE A 84 10.24 -0.53 9.92
CA ILE A 84 9.50 -0.89 11.14
C ILE A 84 9.13 -2.37 11.18
N PHE A 85 8.65 -2.92 10.07
CA PHE A 85 8.16 -4.31 10.03
C PHE A 85 9.24 -5.32 9.58
N SER A 86 10.51 -4.92 9.54
CA SER A 86 11.61 -5.85 9.23
C SER A 86 11.95 -6.70 10.45
N TYR A 87 12.15 -8.00 10.24
CA TYR A 87 12.58 -8.93 11.29
C TYR A 87 13.94 -8.54 11.91
N ASP A 88 14.84 -7.97 11.10
CA ASP A 88 16.18 -7.53 11.53
C ASP A 88 16.19 -6.04 11.92
N SER A 89 15.03 -5.48 12.28
CA SER A 89 14.95 -4.07 12.63
C SER A 89 15.49 -3.82 14.04
N ASP A 90 16.48 -2.93 14.15
CA ASP A 90 16.96 -2.40 15.43
C ASP A 90 16.09 -1.23 15.95
N LEU A 91 14.92 -0.99 15.34
CA LEU A 91 14.03 0.09 15.76
C LEU A 91 13.29 -0.26 17.06
N GLU A 92 13.60 0.48 18.11
CA GLU A 92 12.81 0.40 19.34
C GLU A 92 11.45 1.12 19.18
N PRO A 93 10.36 0.50 19.66
CA PRO A 93 9.06 1.14 19.76
C PRO A 93 9.10 2.27 20.79
N ILE A 94 8.21 3.25 20.64
CA ILE A 94 8.10 4.37 21.59
C ILE A 94 7.30 3.95 22.82
N ALA A 95 6.37 3.03 22.63
CA ALA A 95 5.57 2.45 23.69
C ALA A 95 5.10 1.07 23.27
N ASP A 96 4.83 0.22 24.25
CA ASP A 96 4.19 -1.07 24.09
C ASP A 96 3.02 -1.20 25.07
N PHE A 97 2.12 -2.13 24.77
CA PHE A 97 0.98 -2.44 25.62
C PHE A 97 0.65 -3.93 25.57
N SER A 98 0.57 -4.56 26.75
CA SER A 98 0.30 -6.00 26.86
C SER A 98 -1.10 -6.37 26.38
N LEU A 99 -1.18 -7.49 25.64
CA LEU A 99 -2.43 -8.11 25.18
C LEU A 99 -3.20 -8.84 26.29
N ASP A 100 -2.62 -9.01 27.49
CA ASP A 100 -3.34 -9.57 28.65
C ASP A 100 -4.41 -8.60 29.20
N ASN A 101 -4.37 -7.34 28.77
CA ASN A 101 -5.34 -6.33 29.14
C ASN A 101 -6.68 -6.52 28.40
N SER A 102 -7.74 -5.87 28.91
CA SER A 102 -9.03 -5.89 28.22
C SER A 102 -8.95 -5.19 26.86
N ASN A 103 -9.79 -5.63 25.93
CA ASN A 103 -9.88 -5.02 24.60
C ASN A 103 -10.18 -3.51 24.67
N ASP A 104 -11.05 -3.09 25.59
CA ASP A 104 -11.36 -1.67 25.77
C ASP A 104 -10.15 -0.87 26.25
N ALA A 105 -9.32 -1.43 27.14
CA ALA A 105 -8.10 -0.80 27.60
C ALA A 105 -7.07 -0.66 26.47
N ILE A 106 -6.94 -1.69 25.64
CA ILE A 106 -6.09 -1.68 24.44
C ILE A 106 -6.52 -0.58 23.47
N VAL A 107 -7.81 -0.55 23.11
CA VAL A 107 -8.35 0.45 22.19
C VAL A 107 -8.20 1.86 22.77
N GLN A 108 -8.41 2.03 24.08
CA GLN A 108 -8.23 3.32 24.75
C GLN A 108 -6.76 3.78 24.69
N TRP A 109 -5.80 2.89 24.94
CA TRP A 109 -4.37 3.19 24.82
C TRP A 109 -3.99 3.59 23.39
N GLN A 110 -4.40 2.82 22.38
CA GLN A 110 -4.13 3.16 20.97
C GLN A 110 -4.80 4.48 20.57
N SER A 111 -6.01 4.74 21.09
CA SER A 111 -6.71 6.01 20.90
C SER A 111 -5.90 7.18 21.47
N ASP A 112 -5.31 7.00 22.65
CA ASP A 112 -4.46 8.00 23.30
C ASP A 112 -3.20 8.31 22.47
N CYS A 113 -2.54 7.29 21.93
CA CYS A 113 -1.40 7.43 21.01
C CYS A 113 -1.75 8.24 19.74
N LEU A 114 -3.00 8.13 19.25
CA LEU A 114 -3.48 8.81 18.04
C LEU A 114 -4.17 10.16 18.29
N LYS A 115 -4.31 10.62 19.54
CA LYS A 115 -4.96 11.91 19.85
C LYS A 115 -4.34 13.10 19.12
N SER A 116 -3.03 13.07 18.93
CA SER A 116 -2.27 14.16 18.28
C SER A 116 -2.58 14.31 16.78
N VAL A 117 -3.28 13.36 16.17
CA VAL A 117 -3.58 13.35 14.74
C VAL A 117 -5.05 13.63 14.40
N ILE A 118 -5.89 13.87 15.41
CA ILE A 118 -7.29 14.28 15.22
C ILE A 118 -7.35 15.53 14.34
N GLY A 119 -8.21 15.50 13.32
CA GLY A 119 -8.41 16.58 12.36
C GLY A 119 -7.33 16.73 11.28
N LYS A 120 -6.19 16.02 11.38
CA LYS A 120 -5.16 15.97 10.35
C LYS A 120 -5.60 15.10 9.17
N SER A 121 -5.05 15.37 7.99
CA SER A 121 -5.20 14.52 6.81
C SER A 121 -4.31 13.31 6.97
N LEU A 122 -4.93 12.12 6.97
CA LEU A 122 -4.26 10.84 7.15
C LEU A 122 -4.43 10.02 5.90
N LEU A 123 -3.35 9.36 5.48
CA LEU A 123 -3.32 8.38 4.41
C LEU A 123 -3.14 6.99 5.01
N PHE A 124 -3.95 6.05 4.54
CA PHE A 124 -3.95 4.65 4.95
C PHE A 124 -3.88 3.75 3.71
N GLU A 125 -2.99 2.77 3.70
CA GLU A 125 -2.93 1.75 2.63
C GLU A 125 -3.99 0.68 2.90
N ILE A 126 -4.97 0.53 1.99
CA ILE A 126 -6.04 -0.46 2.17
C ILE A 126 -5.82 -1.73 1.35
N ASN A 127 -5.15 -1.61 0.20
CA ASN A 127 -4.74 -2.71 -0.65
C ASN A 127 -3.72 -2.22 -1.69
N ASP A 128 -3.18 -3.16 -2.46
CA ASP A 128 -2.16 -2.92 -3.49
C ASP A 128 -2.52 -1.86 -4.55
N TYR A 129 -3.80 -1.50 -4.70
CA TYR A 129 -4.26 -0.55 -5.71
C TYR A 129 -4.66 0.81 -5.14
N PHE A 130 -5.02 0.89 -3.86
CA PHE A 130 -5.65 2.08 -3.30
C PHE A 130 -5.13 2.47 -1.93
N PHE A 131 -5.01 3.78 -1.77
CA PHE A 131 -4.94 4.48 -0.51
C PHE A 131 -6.29 5.11 -0.16
N VAL A 132 -6.48 5.36 1.13
CA VAL A 132 -7.60 6.15 1.62
C VAL A 132 -7.05 7.36 2.34
N ARG A 133 -7.44 8.55 1.89
CA ARG A 133 -7.25 9.79 2.63
C ARG A 133 -8.50 10.06 3.47
N LEU A 134 -8.32 10.38 4.74
CA LEU A 134 -9.41 10.67 5.67
C LEU A 134 -8.96 11.59 6.81
N LYS A 135 -9.91 12.03 7.63
CA LYS A 135 -9.65 12.73 8.90
C LYS A 135 -10.35 12.03 10.05
N LEU A 136 -9.63 11.78 11.14
CA LEU A 136 -10.22 11.26 12.38
C LEU A 136 -10.90 12.39 13.14
N PHE A 137 -12.15 12.16 13.57
CA PHE A 137 -12.84 13.01 14.56
C PHE A 137 -13.21 12.23 15.83
N ASN A 138 -13.35 10.90 15.74
CA ASN A 138 -13.46 10.01 16.89
C ASN A 138 -12.55 8.80 16.67
N VAL A 139 -11.39 8.82 17.34
CA VAL A 139 -10.38 7.78 17.20
C VAL A 139 -10.85 6.44 17.76
N PHE A 140 -11.57 6.46 18.88
CA PHE A 140 -12.04 5.23 19.52
C PHE A 140 -13.00 4.46 18.60
N ASP A 141 -14.03 5.13 18.07
CA ASP A 141 -14.99 4.52 17.14
C ASP A 141 -14.30 4.03 15.86
N PHE A 142 -13.32 4.79 15.37
CA PHE A 142 -12.51 4.40 14.22
C PHE A 142 -11.80 3.07 14.48
N LEU A 143 -11.02 2.98 15.56
CA LEU A 143 -10.27 1.77 15.90
C LEU A 143 -11.18 0.55 16.12
N VAL A 144 -12.28 0.72 16.87
CA VAL A 144 -13.27 -0.37 17.06
C VAL A 144 -13.81 -0.87 15.73
N SER A 145 -14.24 0.04 14.86
CA SER A 145 -14.78 -0.35 13.55
C SER A 145 -13.74 -0.97 12.62
N LEU A 146 -12.49 -0.51 12.70
CA LEU A 146 -11.37 -1.04 11.93
C LEU A 146 -11.05 -2.48 12.34
N TYR A 147 -10.95 -2.76 13.64
CA TYR A 147 -10.58 -4.09 14.14
C TYR A 147 -11.66 -5.13 13.90
N LEU A 148 -12.93 -4.72 13.95
CA LEU A 148 -14.05 -5.58 13.57
C LEU A 148 -13.98 -6.02 12.10
N GLU A 149 -13.44 -5.18 11.22
CA GLU A 149 -13.34 -5.47 9.79
C GLU A 149 -12.02 -6.16 9.39
N ASN A 150 -10.90 -5.80 10.02
CA ASN A 150 -9.57 -6.35 9.69
C ASN A 150 -9.24 -7.64 10.44
N GLY A 151 -9.76 -7.82 11.66
CA GLY A 151 -9.47 -8.98 12.51
C GLY A 151 -8.12 -8.96 13.23
N ASN A 152 -7.31 -7.91 13.04
CA ASN A 152 -6.08 -7.61 13.79
C ASN A 152 -6.04 -6.13 14.20
N ARG A 153 -5.08 -5.75 15.05
CA ARG A 153 -4.87 -4.36 15.50
C ARG A 153 -3.70 -3.66 14.85
N ASP A 154 -3.16 -4.26 13.79
CA ASP A 154 -2.13 -3.63 12.96
C ASP A 154 -2.72 -2.41 12.26
N LEU A 155 -1.97 -1.31 12.30
CA LEU A 155 -2.39 -0.06 11.69
C LEU A 155 -1.16 0.74 11.30
N VAL A 156 -1.12 1.19 10.06
CA VAL A 156 -0.12 2.14 9.57
C VAL A 156 -0.83 3.38 9.05
N VAL A 157 -0.43 4.55 9.54
CA VAL A 157 -1.00 5.83 9.17
C VAL A 157 0.11 6.76 8.72
N PHE A 158 -0.08 7.38 7.56
CA PHE A 158 0.81 8.38 7.01
C PHE A 158 0.19 9.77 7.15
N ILE A 159 1.00 10.73 7.59
CA ILE A 159 0.63 12.14 7.69
C ILE A 159 1.48 12.87 6.65
N GLU A 160 0.82 13.64 5.78
CA GLU A 160 1.50 14.38 4.71
C GLU A 160 2.28 15.59 5.26
N SER A 161 1.75 16.24 6.30
CA SER A 161 2.36 17.42 6.92
C SER A 161 2.09 17.49 8.44
N PRO A 162 3.13 17.43 9.29
CA PRO A 162 4.52 17.06 8.94
C PRO A 162 4.58 15.66 8.35
N SER A 163 5.56 15.38 7.48
CA SER A 163 5.77 14.04 6.92
C SER A 163 6.14 13.06 8.04
N GLN A 164 5.18 12.23 8.42
CA GLN A 164 5.24 11.40 9.62
C GLN A 164 4.50 10.09 9.38
N MET A 165 4.95 9.02 10.02
CA MET A 165 4.34 7.70 10.01
C MET A 165 4.09 7.24 11.44
N LEU A 166 2.86 6.84 11.71
CA LEU A 166 2.45 6.18 12.94
C LEU A 166 2.13 4.72 12.63
N ALA A 167 2.65 3.79 13.42
CA ALA A 167 2.41 2.37 13.22
C ALA A 167 2.11 1.65 14.54
N PHE A 168 1.15 0.73 14.49
CA PHE A 168 0.91 -0.29 15.48
C PHE A 168 1.22 -1.65 14.89
N ASN A 169 1.95 -2.48 15.64
CA ASN A 169 2.27 -3.86 15.29
C ASN A 169 1.82 -4.77 16.44
N GLU A 170 0.83 -5.63 16.20
CA GLU A 170 0.36 -6.65 17.14
C GLU A 170 1.20 -7.92 16.97
N GLU A 171 1.94 -8.28 18.03
CA GLU A 171 2.68 -9.54 18.10
C GLU A 171 2.06 -10.48 19.15
N GLU A 172 2.74 -11.58 19.48
CA GLU A 172 2.18 -12.65 20.33
C GLU A 172 1.70 -12.19 21.71
N TYR A 173 2.34 -11.18 22.31
CA TYR A 173 2.09 -10.78 23.70
C TYR A 173 1.77 -9.29 23.90
N ALA A 174 2.05 -8.46 22.90
CA ALA A 174 1.96 -7.02 23.03
C ALA A 174 1.66 -6.33 21.69
N ILE A 175 1.20 -5.10 21.78
CA ILE A 175 1.09 -4.18 20.65
C ILE A 175 2.17 -3.12 20.82
N TYR A 176 2.97 -2.93 19.79
CA TYR A 176 4.05 -1.96 19.75
C TYR A 176 3.63 -0.72 18.96
N PHE A 177 3.91 0.47 19.50
CA PHE A 177 3.62 1.75 18.85
C PHE A 177 4.91 2.43 18.40
N TYR A 178 4.90 2.88 17.15
CA TYR A 178 5.97 3.64 16.54
C TYR A 178 5.45 4.98 16.01
N ASP A 179 6.23 6.02 16.24
CA ASP A 179 6.04 7.36 15.67
C ASP A 179 7.37 7.83 15.07
N LYS A 180 7.41 7.99 13.75
CA LYS A 180 8.63 8.35 13.02
C LYS A 180 8.37 9.46 12.02
N LEU A 181 9.25 10.45 12.02
CA LEU A 181 9.34 11.43 10.93
C LEU A 181 9.95 10.78 9.69
N ILE A 182 9.55 11.29 8.52
CA ILE A 182 9.99 10.83 7.19
C ILE A 182 10.75 11.96 6.50
#